data_AF-A0A969WW44-F1
#
_entry.id   AF-A0A969WW44-F1
#
_cell.length_a   1.000
_cell.length_b   1.000
_cell.length_c   1.000
_cell.angle_alpha   90.00
_cell.angle_beta   90.00
_cell.angle_gamma   90.00
#
_symmetry.space_group_name_H-M   'P 1'
#
loop_
_entity.id
_entity.type
_entity.pdbx_description
1 polymer ?
#
loop_
_entity_poly.entity_id
_entity_poly.type
_entity_poly.pdbx_seq_one_letter_code
_entity_poly.pdbx_strand_id
1 'polypeptide(L)'
;MSIKILATADLHLGKQSSDIIGKHASTRFTLERIVNCCIHESVDVLLLCGDIVDWDNQYFEAYGPLQDAFDSLREHKVEVYLVAGNHDYSVLPQIIRTGNNQHVHLLGVNEKWEVQEFTKHEQTIQFVGWSFANRYVNKSAILSWDAAILNPNYQTIGLLHGDVGAYNSQYGPISLDDLRPTNVALW
;
A
#
# COMPACT_ATOMS: atom_id res chain seq x y z
N MET A 1 9.38 -10.41 21.63
CA MET A 1 10.07 -9.85 20.45
C MET A 1 9.08 -8.94 19.74
N SER A 2 9.53 -7.82 19.17
CA SER A 2 8.64 -6.86 18.47
C SER A 2 8.35 -7.29 17.04
N ILE A 3 7.24 -6.80 16.48
CA ILE A 3 6.96 -6.83 15.03
C ILE A 3 7.63 -5.60 14.40
N LYS A 4 8.40 -5.79 13.32
CA LYS A 4 9.05 -4.69 12.58
C LYS A 4 8.29 -4.42 11.28
N ILE A 5 7.83 -3.18 11.09
CA ILE A 5 7.04 -2.76 9.93
C ILE A 5 7.81 -1.67 9.18
N LEU A 6 7.88 -1.78 7.85
CA LEU A 6 8.34 -0.71 6.96
C LEU A 6 7.14 -0.21 6.15
N ALA A 7 6.93 1.09 6.09
CA ALA A 7 5.86 1.70 5.31
C ALA A 7 6.42 2.66 4.26
N THR A 8 5.84 2.64 3.06
CA THR A 8 6.17 3.55 1.96
C THR A 8 4.97 3.72 1.04
N ALA A 9 5.01 4.72 0.16
CA ALA A 9 3.98 5.00 -0.84
C ALA A 9 4.64 5.65 -2.07
N ASP A 10 3.83 5.96 -3.10
CA ASP A 10 4.19 6.86 -4.21
C ASP A 10 5.46 6.45 -4.95
N LEU A 11 5.59 5.14 -5.19
CA LEU A 11 6.76 4.58 -5.87
C LEU A 11 6.74 4.86 -7.37
N HIS A 12 5.56 4.90 -7.99
CA HIS A 12 5.34 5.15 -9.41
C HIS A 12 6.28 4.32 -10.32
N LEU A 13 6.28 3.00 -10.15
CA LEU A 13 7.03 2.09 -11.02
C LEU A 13 6.67 2.32 -12.49
N GLY A 14 7.71 2.45 -13.32
CA GLY A 14 7.56 2.84 -14.73
C GLY A 14 7.84 4.31 -15.02
N LYS A 15 8.07 5.14 -13.98
CA LYS A 15 8.63 6.49 -14.13
C LYS A 15 10.15 6.54 -13.95
N GLN A 16 10.74 7.56 -14.55
CA GLN A 16 12.14 7.94 -14.35
C GLN A 16 12.19 9.44 -14.09
N SER A 17 13.07 9.87 -13.18
CA SER A 17 13.34 11.29 -13.00
C SER A 17 13.91 11.89 -14.29
N SER A 18 13.37 13.04 -14.73
CA SER A 18 13.89 13.79 -15.88
C SER A 18 15.27 14.38 -15.63
N ASP A 19 15.59 14.64 -14.35
CA ASP A 19 16.74 15.45 -13.94
C ASP A 19 17.92 14.57 -13.50
N ILE A 20 17.69 13.27 -13.31
CA ILE A 20 18.71 12.29 -12.93
C ILE A 20 18.96 11.36 -14.12
N ILE A 21 20.23 11.17 -14.46
CA ILE A 21 20.64 10.28 -15.56
C ILE A 21 21.20 8.98 -14.97
N GLY A 22 20.85 7.85 -15.58
CA GLY A 22 21.38 6.53 -15.23
C GLY A 22 20.47 5.69 -14.32
N LYS A 23 20.93 4.50 -13.93
CA LYS A 23 20.10 3.48 -13.24
C LYS A 23 19.45 4.00 -11.94
N HIS A 24 20.10 4.93 -11.25
CA HIS A 24 19.59 5.54 -10.00
C HIS A 24 18.36 6.45 -10.20
N ALA A 25 18.08 6.87 -11.43
CA ALA A 25 16.92 7.69 -11.75
C ALA A 25 15.61 6.89 -11.86
N SER A 26 15.71 5.55 -11.90
CA SER A 26 14.57 4.66 -12.11
C SER A 26 13.91 4.29 -10.79
N THR A 27 12.58 4.34 -10.76
CA THR A 27 11.78 3.87 -9.63
C THR A 27 11.97 2.37 -9.36
N ARG A 28 12.42 1.58 -10.35
CA ARG A 28 12.86 0.20 -10.16
C ARG A 28 14.04 0.10 -9.19
N PHE A 29 15.03 0.99 -9.30
CA PHE A 29 16.17 0.98 -8.38
C PHE A 29 15.74 1.29 -6.95
N THR A 30 14.76 2.19 -6.78
CA THR A 30 14.16 2.47 -5.48
C THR A 30 13.43 1.25 -4.90
N LEU A 31 12.64 0.54 -5.72
CA LEU A 31 12.01 -0.72 -5.32
C LEU A 31 13.04 -1.76 -4.86
N GLU A 32 14.11 -1.98 -5.66
CA GLU A 32 15.21 -2.89 -5.32
C GLU A 32 15.82 -2.53 -3.95
N ARG A 33 15.99 -1.23 -3.65
CA ARG A 33 16.51 -0.76 -2.37
C ARG A 33 15.54 -0.99 -1.21
N ILE A 34 14.24 -0.81 -1.42
CA ILE A 34 13.22 -1.06 -0.38
C ILE A 34 13.20 -2.55 -0.04
N VAL A 35 13.17 -3.43 -1.04
CA VAL A 35 13.22 -4.89 -0.84
C VAL A 35 14.49 -5.28 -0.08
N ASN A 36 15.65 -4.79 -0.51
CA ASN A 36 16.91 -5.05 0.19
C ASN A 36 16.88 -4.54 1.62
N CYS A 37 16.29 -3.37 1.88
CA CYS A 37 16.12 -2.83 3.23
C CYS A 37 15.25 -3.77 4.08
N CYS A 38 14.10 -4.21 3.57
CA CYS A 38 13.23 -5.16 4.26
C CYS A 38 13.97 -6.43 4.67
N ILE A 39 14.78 -6.98 3.75
CA ILE A 39 15.55 -8.20 3.99
C ILE A 39 16.66 -7.95 5.02
N HIS A 40 17.49 -6.93 4.81
CA HIS A 40 18.63 -6.62 5.69
C HIS A 40 18.18 -6.29 7.11
N GLU A 41 17.08 -5.55 7.25
CA GLU A 41 16.53 -5.17 8.54
C GLU A 41 15.64 -6.25 9.16
N SER A 42 15.41 -7.39 8.49
CA SER A 42 14.46 -8.42 8.95
C SER A 42 13.08 -7.83 9.29
N VAL A 43 12.56 -7.05 8.34
CA VAL A 43 11.19 -6.50 8.41
C VAL A 43 10.20 -7.65 8.31
N ASP A 44 9.13 -7.58 9.11
CA ASP A 44 8.06 -8.58 9.12
C ASP A 44 6.97 -8.22 8.13
N VAL A 45 6.65 -6.93 8.04
CA VAL A 45 5.56 -6.41 7.22
C VAL A 45 6.02 -5.20 6.43
N LEU A 46 5.80 -5.22 5.12
CA LEU A 46 5.91 -4.08 4.23
C LEU A 46 4.52 -3.51 3.94
N LEU A 47 4.32 -2.22 4.22
CA LEU A 47 3.12 -1.47 3.86
C LEU A 47 3.38 -0.62 2.62
N LEU A 48 2.49 -0.73 1.63
CA LEU A 48 2.52 0.04 0.39
C LEU A 48 1.22 0.86 0.25
N CYS A 49 1.27 2.14 0.58
CA CYS A 49 0.08 3.00 0.73
C CYS A 49 -0.34 3.72 -0.56
N GLY A 50 -0.45 2.99 -1.67
CA GLY A 50 -0.92 3.51 -2.96
C GLY A 50 0.17 4.08 -3.86
N ASP A 51 -0.20 4.21 -5.14
CA ASP A 51 0.63 4.73 -6.23
C ASP A 51 2.00 4.04 -6.36
N ILE A 52 1.98 2.71 -6.29
CA ILE A 52 3.15 1.84 -6.47
C ILE A 52 3.49 1.68 -7.94
N VAL A 53 2.48 1.62 -8.81
CA VAL A 53 2.66 1.53 -10.26
C VAL A 53 2.20 2.82 -10.90
N ASP A 54 2.96 3.34 -11.85
CA ASP A 54 2.49 4.45 -12.65
C ASP A 54 1.61 3.96 -13.79
N TRP A 55 0.47 4.63 -14.02
CA TRP A 55 -0.46 4.29 -15.09
C TRP A 55 0.25 4.22 -16.45
N ASP A 56 1.06 5.22 -16.81
CA ASP A 56 1.47 5.43 -18.20
C ASP A 56 2.34 4.27 -18.72
N ASN A 57 3.10 3.60 -17.85
CA ASN A 57 4.02 2.51 -18.19
C ASN A 57 3.72 1.19 -17.43
N GLN A 58 2.46 1.01 -17.03
CA GLN A 58 2.03 -0.02 -16.09
C GLN A 58 2.29 -1.49 -16.48
N TYR A 59 2.33 -1.85 -17.77
CA TYR A 59 2.45 -3.25 -18.20
C TYR A 59 3.88 -3.68 -18.61
N PHE A 60 4.64 -2.81 -19.28
CA PHE A 60 5.96 -3.17 -19.79
C PHE A 60 7.07 -3.02 -18.75
N GLU A 61 7.00 -1.96 -17.92
CA GLU A 61 8.11 -1.58 -17.04
C GLU A 61 7.84 -1.92 -15.56
N ALA A 62 6.58 -2.09 -15.16
CA ALA A 62 6.24 -2.31 -13.74
C ALA A 62 5.94 -3.77 -13.37
N TYR A 63 5.32 -4.55 -14.25
CA TYR A 63 4.88 -5.92 -13.93
C TYR A 63 6.04 -6.81 -13.47
N GLY A 64 7.06 -6.97 -14.31
CA GLY A 64 8.20 -7.86 -14.04
C GLY A 64 8.94 -7.47 -12.75
N PRO A 65 9.41 -6.23 -12.62
CA PRO A 65 10.11 -5.78 -11.41
C PRO A 65 9.28 -5.91 -10.13
N LEU A 66 7.96 -5.69 -10.19
CA LEU A 66 7.10 -5.83 -9.02
C LEU A 66 6.90 -7.30 -8.62
N GLN A 67 6.75 -8.21 -9.58
CA GLN A 67 6.72 -9.64 -9.30
C GLN A 67 8.06 -10.13 -8.72
N ASP A 68 9.20 -9.71 -9.30
CA ASP A 68 10.53 -10.04 -8.78
C ASP A 68 10.69 -9.58 -7.32
N ALA A 69 10.17 -8.38 -7.00
CA ALA A 69 10.17 -7.85 -5.64
C ALA A 69 9.31 -8.70 -4.69
N PHE A 70 8.09 -9.06 -5.09
CA PHE A 70 7.22 -9.92 -4.27
C PHE A 70 7.82 -11.33 -4.08
N ASP A 71 8.41 -11.92 -5.12
CA ASP A 71 9.07 -13.21 -5.00
C ASP A 71 10.23 -13.17 -3.98
N SER A 72 11.06 -12.12 -4.03
CA SER A 72 12.15 -11.92 -3.08
C SER A 72 11.65 -11.71 -1.64
N LEU A 73 10.60 -10.91 -1.45
CA LEU A 73 9.97 -10.69 -0.13
C LEU A 73 9.37 -12.00 0.43
N ARG A 74 8.73 -12.81 -0.43
CA ARG A 74 8.19 -14.13 -0.07
C ARG A 74 9.27 -15.06 0.45
N GLU A 75 10.40 -15.15 -0.25
CA GLU A 75 11.54 -16.01 0.13
C GLU A 75 12.08 -15.66 1.53
N HIS A 76 11.96 -14.39 1.92
CA HIS A 76 12.39 -13.87 3.21
C HIS A 76 11.26 -13.73 4.22
N LYS A 77 10.06 -14.23 3.90
CA LYS A 77 8.87 -14.25 4.78
C LYS A 77 8.43 -12.86 5.24
N VAL A 78 8.55 -11.87 4.36
CA VAL A 78 8.00 -10.53 4.58
C VAL A 78 6.58 -10.52 4.02
N GLU A 79 5.59 -10.26 4.87
CA GLU A 79 4.20 -10.07 4.42
C GLU A 79 4.04 -8.64 3.85
N VAL A 80 3.20 -8.49 2.83
CA VAL A 80 2.94 -7.19 2.19
C VAL A 80 1.46 -6.85 2.30
N TYR A 81 1.14 -5.69 2.86
CA TYR A 81 -0.22 -5.15 2.85
C TYR A 81 -0.22 -3.84 2.07
N LEU A 82 -1.20 -3.67 1.20
CA LEU A 82 -1.20 -2.56 0.27
C LEU A 82 -2.59 -2.11 -0.11
N VAL A 83 -2.69 -0.86 -0.51
CA VAL A 83 -3.88 -0.26 -1.12
C VAL A 83 -3.51 0.31 -2.47
N ALA A 84 -4.49 0.41 -3.38
CA ALA A 84 -4.31 1.09 -4.66
C ALA A 84 -4.62 2.58 -4.52
N GLY A 85 -3.77 3.41 -5.14
CA GLY A 85 -3.98 4.84 -5.29
C GLY A 85 -4.61 5.19 -6.63
N ASN A 86 -4.61 6.47 -6.98
CA ASN A 86 -5.23 6.94 -8.22
C ASN A 86 -4.45 6.58 -9.50
N HIS A 87 -3.14 6.36 -9.42
CA HIS A 87 -2.36 5.95 -10.60
C HIS A 87 -2.52 4.46 -10.91
N ASP A 88 -2.73 3.62 -9.90
CA ASP A 88 -2.71 2.16 -10.05
C ASP A 88 -3.99 1.41 -9.70
N TYR A 89 -5.09 2.14 -9.48
CA TYR A 89 -6.43 1.61 -9.16
C TYR A 89 -6.88 0.40 -10.00
N SER A 90 -6.46 0.31 -11.27
CA SER A 90 -6.87 -0.77 -12.18
C SER A 90 -5.78 -1.83 -12.39
N VAL A 91 -4.51 -1.42 -12.41
CA VAL A 91 -3.40 -2.31 -12.78
C VAL A 91 -2.84 -3.07 -11.59
N LEU A 92 -2.71 -2.44 -10.42
CA LEU A 92 -2.21 -3.10 -9.22
C LEU A 92 -3.07 -4.32 -8.84
N PRO A 93 -4.42 -4.24 -8.84
CA PRO A 93 -5.26 -5.43 -8.66
C PRO A 93 -5.04 -6.51 -9.72
N GLN A 94 -4.76 -6.14 -10.97
CA GLN A 94 -4.51 -7.13 -12.04
C GLN A 94 -3.17 -7.84 -11.84
N ILE A 95 -2.10 -7.11 -11.51
CA ILE A 95 -0.78 -7.67 -11.23
C ILE A 95 -0.86 -8.67 -10.07
N ILE A 96 -1.56 -8.30 -9.00
CA ILE A 96 -1.68 -9.13 -7.80
C ILE A 96 -2.49 -10.40 -8.08
N ARG A 97 -3.60 -10.30 -8.83
CA ARG A 97 -4.41 -11.48 -9.21
C ARG A 97 -3.70 -12.46 -10.14
N THR A 98 -2.75 -11.99 -10.95
CA THR A 98 -2.06 -12.82 -11.96
C THR A 98 -0.78 -13.45 -11.42
N GLY A 99 -0.19 -12.90 -10.36
CA GLY A 99 0.96 -13.49 -9.68
C GLY A 99 0.59 -14.54 -8.62
N ASN A 100 1.57 -15.35 -8.21
CA ASN A 100 1.43 -16.27 -7.08
C ASN A 100 1.85 -15.59 -5.76
N ASN A 101 1.03 -14.64 -5.32
CA ASN A 101 1.38 -13.67 -4.29
C ASN A 101 0.54 -13.83 -3.00
N GLN A 102 0.51 -15.04 -2.43
CA GLN A 102 -0.29 -15.32 -1.22
C GLN A 102 0.10 -14.49 0.01
N HIS A 103 1.32 -13.97 0.05
CA HIS A 103 1.85 -13.10 1.12
C HIS A 103 1.57 -11.60 0.84
N VAL A 104 0.82 -11.29 -0.23
CA VAL A 104 0.53 -9.93 -0.68
C VAL A 104 -0.97 -9.69 -0.60
N HIS A 105 -1.36 -8.76 0.26
CA HIS A 105 -2.74 -8.52 0.65
C HIS A 105 -3.19 -7.14 0.16
N LEU A 106 -3.81 -7.11 -1.04
CA LEU A 106 -4.43 -5.89 -1.55
C LEU A 106 -5.76 -5.65 -0.82
N LEU A 107 -5.79 -4.60 0.00
CA LEU A 107 -6.93 -4.29 0.85
C LEU A 107 -7.90 -3.35 0.16
N GLY A 108 -9.18 -3.63 0.32
CA GLY A 108 -10.23 -2.65 0.15
C GLY A 108 -10.54 -2.28 -1.29
N VAL A 109 -10.37 -3.26 -2.18
CA VAL A 109 -10.64 -3.14 -3.61
C VAL A 109 -12.08 -2.68 -3.85
N ASN A 110 -12.25 -1.82 -4.86
CA ASN A 110 -13.53 -1.22 -5.24
C ASN A 110 -14.13 -0.30 -4.16
N GLU A 111 -13.31 0.52 -3.51
CA GLU A 111 -13.78 1.53 -2.55
C GLU A 111 -14.53 0.95 -1.34
N LYS A 112 -14.10 -0.23 -0.89
CA LYS A 112 -14.67 -0.92 0.28
C LYS A 112 -13.62 -1.05 1.36
N TRP A 113 -14.01 -0.92 2.63
CA TRP A 113 -13.11 -1.18 3.74
C TRP A 113 -12.87 -2.68 3.87
N GLU A 114 -11.61 -3.07 4.04
CA GLU A 114 -11.20 -4.46 4.26
C GLU A 114 -10.16 -4.54 5.38
N VAL A 115 -10.26 -5.58 6.19
CA VAL A 115 -9.33 -5.85 7.30
C VAL A 115 -8.62 -7.17 7.04
N GLN A 116 -7.32 -7.19 7.26
CA GLN A 116 -6.53 -8.41 7.32
C GLN A 116 -5.66 -8.41 8.57
N GLU A 117 -5.39 -9.59 9.10
CA GLU A 117 -4.64 -9.76 10.35
C GLU A 117 -3.25 -10.34 10.06
N PHE A 118 -2.28 -9.92 10.86
CA PHE A 118 -0.93 -10.49 10.90
C PHE A 118 -0.63 -10.92 12.32
N THR A 119 -0.19 -12.17 12.50
CA THR A 119 0.16 -12.70 13.82
C THR A 119 1.61 -13.18 13.84
N LYS A 120 2.39 -12.66 14.79
CA LYS A 120 3.76 -13.11 15.06
C LYS A 120 4.04 -13.04 16.57
N HIS A 121 4.69 -14.06 17.11
CA HIS A 121 5.05 -14.12 18.54
C HIS A 121 3.85 -13.92 19.49
N GLU A 122 2.70 -14.53 19.18
CA GLU A 122 1.44 -14.37 19.95
C GLU A 122 0.89 -12.93 19.99
N GLN A 123 1.43 -12.04 19.16
CA GLN A 123 0.93 -10.67 18.96
C GLN A 123 0.22 -10.60 17.61
N THR A 124 -1.00 -10.09 17.62
CA THR A 124 -1.79 -9.84 16.41
C THR A 124 -1.95 -8.35 16.18
N ILE A 125 -1.64 -7.92 14.96
CA ILE A 125 -1.92 -6.58 14.43
C ILE A 125 -2.94 -6.75 13.31
N GLN A 126 -3.91 -5.85 13.22
CA GLN A 126 -4.82 -5.80 12.08
C GLN A 126 -4.52 -4.58 11.20
N PHE A 127 -4.54 -4.81 9.89
CA PHE A 127 -4.38 -3.79 8.87
C PHE A 127 -5.74 -3.56 8.24
N VAL A 128 -6.16 -2.30 8.21
CA VAL A 128 -7.42 -1.90 7.57
C VAL A 128 -7.11 -0.99 6.39
N GLY A 129 -7.69 -1.27 5.23
CA GLY A 129 -7.37 -0.53 4.01
C GLY A 129 -8.59 -0.24 3.16
N TRP A 130 -8.42 0.77 2.30
CA TRP A 130 -9.40 1.20 1.30
C TRP A 130 -8.64 1.58 0.03
N SER A 131 -9.05 1.02 -1.11
CA SER A 131 -8.40 1.24 -2.41
C SER A 131 -9.28 2.02 -3.36
N PHE A 132 -8.66 2.90 -4.14
CA PHE A 132 -9.31 3.62 -5.23
C PHE A 132 -9.90 2.64 -6.24
N ALA A 133 -11.14 2.89 -6.72
CA ALA A 133 -11.72 2.17 -7.86
C ALA A 133 -11.57 2.92 -9.18
N ASN A 134 -11.21 4.20 -9.12
CA ASN A 134 -11.10 5.09 -10.26
C ASN A 134 -9.94 6.06 -10.06
N ARG A 135 -9.45 6.65 -11.15
CA ARG A 135 -8.42 7.71 -11.11
C ARG A 135 -8.81 8.90 -10.25
N TYR A 136 -10.09 9.26 -10.27
CA TYR A 136 -10.61 10.44 -9.58
C TYR A 136 -11.64 9.99 -8.58
N VAL A 137 -11.39 10.32 -7.31
CA VAL A 137 -12.26 10.04 -6.18
C VAL A 137 -12.45 11.37 -5.46
N ASN A 138 -13.60 12.00 -5.67
CA ASN A 138 -13.88 13.34 -5.13
C ASN A 138 -14.51 13.30 -3.72
N LYS A 139 -14.52 12.13 -3.08
CA LYS A 139 -15.13 11.90 -1.76
C LYS A 139 -14.11 11.28 -0.82
N SER A 140 -14.18 11.65 0.44
CA SER A 140 -13.37 11.02 1.49
C SER A 140 -13.79 9.57 1.70
N ALA A 141 -12.81 8.66 1.75
CA ALA A 141 -13.03 7.26 2.16
C ALA A 141 -13.62 7.15 3.57
N ILE A 142 -13.37 8.15 4.44
CA ILE A 142 -13.86 8.18 5.82
C ILE A 142 -15.39 8.32 5.89
N LEU A 143 -16.04 8.83 4.82
CA LEU A 143 -17.51 8.92 4.80
C LEU A 143 -18.20 7.55 4.83
N SER A 144 -17.51 6.48 4.43
CA SER A 144 -18.00 5.10 4.51
C SER A 144 -17.35 4.29 5.65
N TRP A 145 -16.58 4.95 6.52
CA TRP A 145 -15.91 4.29 7.64
C TRP A 145 -16.92 3.74 8.65
N ASP A 146 -16.72 2.48 9.05
CA ASP A 146 -17.46 1.83 10.13
C ASP A 146 -16.47 1.05 11.01
N ALA A 147 -16.28 1.50 12.24
CA ALA A 147 -15.38 0.87 13.20
C ALA A 147 -15.82 -0.55 13.60
N ALA A 148 -17.05 -0.96 13.30
CA ALA A 148 -17.54 -2.32 13.57
C ALA A 148 -16.80 -3.41 12.77
N ILE A 149 -16.08 -3.05 11.70
CA ILE A 149 -15.23 -3.98 10.94
C ILE A 149 -13.98 -4.41 11.72
N LEU A 150 -13.58 -3.63 12.73
CA LEU A 150 -12.36 -3.85 13.50
C LEU A 150 -12.58 -4.83 14.66
N ASN A 151 -11.58 -5.66 14.94
CA ASN A 151 -11.50 -6.36 16.21
C ASN A 151 -10.94 -5.41 17.28
N PRO A 152 -11.70 -5.08 18.34
CA PRO A 152 -11.27 -4.12 19.34
C PRO A 152 -10.12 -4.61 20.22
N ASN A 153 -9.78 -5.91 20.17
CA ASN A 153 -8.68 -6.48 20.95
C ASN A 153 -7.31 -6.34 20.26
N TYR A 154 -7.27 -5.93 18.99
CA TYR A 154 -6.05 -5.84 18.21
C TYR A 154 -5.66 -4.38 17.94
N GLN A 155 -4.36 -4.13 17.88
CA GLN A 155 -3.85 -2.85 17.40
C GLN A 155 -4.12 -2.73 15.90
N THR A 156 -4.58 -1.55 15.48
CA THR A 156 -5.00 -1.31 14.09
C THR A 156 -4.09 -0.30 13.41
N ILE A 157 -3.57 -0.67 12.25
CA ILE A 157 -2.88 0.25 11.34
C ILE A 157 -3.75 0.42 10.10
N GLY A 158 -4.10 1.67 9.79
CA GLY A 158 -4.86 2.03 8.61
C GLY A 158 -3.96 2.31 7.42
N LEU A 159 -4.40 1.92 6.23
CA LEU A 159 -3.76 2.21 4.96
C LEU A 159 -4.74 3.01 4.09
N LEU A 160 -4.34 4.23 3.75
CA LEU A 160 -5.06 5.11 2.86
C LEU A 160 -4.10 5.78 1.88
N HIS A 161 -4.64 6.12 0.72
CA HIS A 161 -4.02 7.01 -0.24
C HIS A 161 -4.94 8.22 -0.44
N GLY A 162 -4.39 9.41 -0.58
CA GLY A 162 -5.17 10.61 -0.88
C GLY A 162 -4.68 11.89 -0.22
N ASP A 163 -5.31 13.00 -0.57
CA ASP A 163 -4.85 14.33 -0.19
C ASP A 163 -5.39 14.77 1.17
N VAL A 164 -4.51 14.76 2.17
CA VAL A 164 -4.82 15.25 3.52
C VAL A 164 -4.92 16.79 3.53
N GLY A 165 -6.05 17.31 4.00
CA GLY A 165 -6.28 18.75 4.16
C GLY A 165 -6.68 19.49 2.88
N ALA A 166 -6.80 18.80 1.74
CA ALA A 166 -7.22 19.38 0.47
C ALA A 166 -8.70 19.06 0.17
N TYR A 167 -9.63 19.78 0.81
CA TYR A 167 -11.07 19.49 0.75
C TYR A 167 -11.70 19.47 -0.65
N ASN A 168 -11.11 20.16 -1.63
CA ASN A 168 -11.58 20.19 -3.02
C ASN A 168 -10.77 19.28 -3.96
N SER A 169 -9.91 18.41 -3.41
CA SER A 169 -9.12 17.48 -4.20
C SER A 169 -10.01 16.46 -4.92
N GLN A 170 -9.54 16.04 -6.09
CA GLN A 170 -10.10 14.93 -6.85
C GLN A 170 -9.38 13.60 -6.57
N TYR A 171 -8.44 13.59 -5.63
CA TYR A 171 -7.58 12.46 -5.29
C TYR A 171 -7.83 12.03 -3.83
N GLY A 172 -9.08 11.71 -3.51
CA GLY A 172 -9.49 11.22 -2.19
C GLY A 172 -9.22 12.24 -1.09
N PRO A 173 -9.99 13.34 -1.02
CA PRO A 173 -9.77 14.37 0.00
C PRO A 173 -9.96 13.77 1.41
N ILE A 174 -8.99 13.95 2.30
CA ILE A 174 -9.01 13.40 3.66
C ILE A 174 -8.95 14.53 4.70
N SER A 175 -9.93 14.56 5.59
CA SER A 175 -9.96 15.48 6.73
C SER A 175 -9.29 14.83 7.95
N LEU A 176 -8.33 15.51 8.56
CA LEU A 176 -7.74 15.06 9.82
C LEU A 176 -8.77 15.00 10.96
N ASP A 177 -9.78 15.87 10.94
CA ASP A 177 -10.83 15.87 11.95
C ASP A 177 -11.76 14.65 11.80
N ASP A 178 -11.89 14.10 10.59
CA ASP A 178 -12.63 12.87 10.33
C ASP A 178 -11.78 11.62 10.65
N LEU A 179 -10.46 11.68 10.46
CA LEU A 179 -9.53 10.57 10.77
C LEU A 179 -9.34 10.33 12.27
N ARG A 180 -9.22 11.38 13.09
CA ARG A 180 -8.94 11.25 14.54
C ARG A 180 -9.95 10.38 15.31
N PRO A 181 -11.27 10.47 15.10
CA PRO A 181 -12.25 9.68 15.86
C PRO A 181 -12.38 8.22 15.40
N THR A 182 -11.57 7.74 14.44
CA THR A 182 -11.71 6.39 13.86
C THR A 182 -11.26 5.24 14.78
N ASN A 183 -10.59 5.54 15.90
CA ASN A 183 -9.95 4.56 16.81
C ASN A 183 -8.89 3.66 16.14
N VAL A 184 -8.40 4.05 14.96
CA VAL A 184 -7.21 3.44 14.34
C VAL A 184 -5.97 4.05 14.99
N ALA A 185 -5.00 3.20 15.37
CA ALA A 185 -3.85 3.62 16.18
C ALA A 185 -2.82 4.42 15.36
N LEU A 186 -2.69 4.10 14.08
CA LEU A 186 -1.81 4.76 13.12
C LEU A 186 -2.45 4.74 11.74
N TRP A 187 -2.45 5.89 11.07
CA TRP A 187 -2.77 6.03 9.65
C TRP A 187 -1.49 6.35 8.87
#